data_AF-A0A060BPJ8-F1
#
_entry.id   AF-A0A060BPJ8-F1
#
_cell.length_a   1.000
_cell.length_b   1.000
_cell.length_c   1.000
_cell.angle_alpha   90.00
_cell.angle_beta   90.00
_cell.angle_gamma   90.00
#
_symmetry.space_group_name_H-M   'P 1'
#
loop_
_entity.id
_entity.type
_entity.pdbx_description
1 polymer ?
#
loop_
_entity_poly.entity_id
_entity_poly.type
_entity_poly.pdbx_seq_one_letter_code
_entity_poly.pdbx_strand_id
1 'polypeptide(L)'
;MFFMQVEGSGILRLPDGRHKTAQYAASNGRRFRSLGDILAERGLLAPEQRSRKAVRRFFRDNPHMARELMAENRRFVFFRLDDGPPVGALGKPLTPFVSVATDPNLLPLGSVLILEAETPDPSGRGTRR
;
A
#
# COMPACT_ATOMS: atom_id res chain seq x y z
N MET A 1 2.06 4.27 -9.31
CA MET A 1 1.00 3.26 -9.53
C MET A 1 1.23 1.96 -8.76
N PHE A 2 2.41 1.31 -8.83
CA PHE A 2 2.67 0.04 -8.14
C PHE A 2 2.33 0.04 -6.64
N PHE A 3 2.75 1.07 -5.89
CA PHE A 3 2.46 1.07 -4.45
C PHE A 3 0.97 1.12 -4.14
N MET A 4 0.16 1.81 -4.95
CA MET A 4 -1.30 1.81 -4.80
C MET A 4 -1.89 0.39 -5.03
N GLN A 5 -1.29 -0.40 -5.94
CA GLN A 5 -1.65 -1.81 -6.14
C GLN A 5 -1.36 -2.67 -4.90
N VAL A 6 -0.39 -2.28 -4.07
CA VAL A 6 -0.06 -2.94 -2.81
C VAL A 6 -0.96 -2.47 -1.68
N GLU A 7 -1.17 -1.15 -1.53
CA GLU A 7 -2.00 -0.58 -0.45
C GLU A 7 -3.50 -0.89 -0.62
N GLY A 8 -3.97 -1.13 -1.85
CA GLY A 8 -5.37 -1.44 -2.14
C GLY A 8 -6.31 -0.23 -2.13
N SER A 9 -5.84 0.97 -1.80
CA SER A 9 -6.57 2.21 -2.01
C SER A 9 -5.64 3.40 -2.21
N GLY A 10 -6.17 4.53 -2.66
CA GLY A 10 -5.42 5.78 -2.76
C GLY A 10 -6.26 6.97 -3.16
N ILE A 11 -5.77 8.17 -2.90
CA ILE A 11 -6.39 9.41 -3.38
C ILE A 11 -5.71 9.84 -4.68
N LEU A 12 -6.50 9.99 -5.73
CA LEU A 12 -6.10 10.47 -7.03
C LEU A 12 -6.34 11.98 -7.08
N ARG A 13 -5.31 12.75 -7.48
CA ARG A 13 -5.47 14.14 -7.87
C ARG A 13 -5.61 14.21 -9.39
N LEU A 14 -6.77 14.66 -9.84
CA LEU A 14 -7.09 14.81 -11.25
C LEU A 14 -6.42 16.06 -11.84
N PRO A 15 -6.30 16.17 -13.19
CA PRO A 15 -5.68 17.34 -13.83
C PRO A 15 -6.36 18.67 -13.51
N ASP A 16 -7.66 18.65 -13.21
CA ASP A 16 -8.46 19.82 -12.81
C ASP A 16 -8.35 20.16 -11.31
N GLY A 17 -7.49 19.46 -10.56
CA GLY A 17 -7.28 19.68 -9.13
C GLY A 17 -8.28 18.96 -8.23
N ARG A 18 -9.33 18.32 -8.76
CA ARG A 18 -10.26 17.53 -7.94
C ARG A 18 -9.60 16.27 -7.42
N HIS A 19 -10.12 15.77 -6.30
CA HIS A 19 -9.72 14.50 -5.73
C HIS A 19 -10.78 13.42 -5.99
N LYS A 20 -10.31 12.20 -6.23
CA LYS A 20 -11.12 10.98 -6.27
C LYS A 20 -10.46 9.91 -5.43
N THR A 21 -11.24 9.13 -4.71
CA THR A 21 -10.75 7.96 -3.99
C THR A 21 -10.78 6.76 -4.92
N ALA A 22 -9.65 6.09 -5.09
CA ALA A 22 -9.57 4.79 -5.72
C ALA A 22 -9.66 3.72 -4.63
N GLN A 23 -10.78 3.01 -4.56
CA GLN A 23 -11.03 1.95 -3.59
C GLN A 23 -10.85 0.58 -4.26
N TYR A 24 -10.25 -0.39 -3.56
CA TYR A 24 -10.18 -1.78 -4.02
C TYR A 24 -11.57 -2.27 -4.48
N ALA A 25 -11.64 -2.84 -5.68
CA ALA A 25 -12.83 -3.48 -6.21
C ALA A 25 -12.61 -4.98 -6.41
N ALA A 26 -11.49 -5.37 -7.03
CA ALA A 26 -11.20 -6.76 -7.33
C ALA A 26 -9.70 -7.00 -7.52
N SER A 27 -9.31 -8.28 -7.57
CA SER A 27 -7.98 -8.74 -7.94
C SER A 27 -8.11 -9.82 -9.00
N ASN A 28 -7.13 -9.93 -9.90
CA ASN A 28 -7.07 -11.00 -10.90
C ASN A 28 -6.71 -12.39 -10.31
N GLY A 29 -6.66 -12.52 -8.99
CA GLY A 29 -6.43 -13.79 -8.27
C GLY A 29 -5.01 -14.34 -8.34
N ARG A 30 -4.06 -13.67 -9.00
CA ARG A 30 -2.66 -14.12 -9.08
C ARG A 30 -1.92 -13.83 -7.77
N ARG A 31 -0.92 -14.66 -7.46
CA ARG A 31 -0.05 -14.49 -6.29
C ARG A 31 0.73 -13.18 -6.40
N PHE A 32 0.83 -12.49 -5.27
CA PHE A 32 1.63 -11.26 -5.17
C PHE A 32 3.12 -11.59 -5.22
N ARG A 33 3.89 -10.76 -5.94
CA ARG A 33 5.35 -10.69 -5.84
C ARG A 33 5.77 -9.26 -5.51
N SER A 34 6.66 -9.11 -4.53
CA SER A 34 7.17 -7.79 -4.17
C SER A 34 8.24 -7.35 -5.19
N LEU A 35 8.29 -6.04 -5.48
CA LEU A 35 9.38 -5.49 -6.31
C LEU A 35 10.75 -5.64 -5.65
N GLY A 36 10.81 -5.63 -4.31
CA GLY A 36 12.06 -5.86 -3.59
C GLY A 36 12.63 -7.25 -3.88
N ASP A 37 11.80 -8.28 -3.86
CA ASP A 37 12.23 -9.65 -4.15
C ASP A 37 12.61 -9.82 -5.63
N ILE A 38 11.80 -9.27 -6.54
CA ILE A 38 12.09 -9.29 -7.99
C ILE A 38 13.47 -8.65 -8.26
N LEU A 39 13.73 -7.47 -7.69
CA LEU A 39 15.02 -6.79 -7.85
C LEU A 39 16.18 -7.58 -7.24
N ALA A 40 15.98 -8.21 -6.09
CA ALA A 40 17.03 -8.99 -5.44
C ALA A 40 17.36 -10.28 -6.20
N GLU A 41 16.36 -11.00 -6.71
CA GLU A 41 16.55 -12.21 -7.53
C GLU A 41 17.28 -11.91 -8.84
N ARG A 42 17.08 -10.71 -9.40
CA ARG A 42 17.78 -10.22 -10.59
C ARG A 42 19.18 -9.68 -10.30
N GLY A 43 19.62 -9.66 -9.04
CA GLY A 43 20.91 -9.09 -8.63
C GLY A 43 20.98 -7.56 -8.72
N LEU A 44 19.83 -6.88 -8.85
CA LEU A 44 19.73 -5.42 -9.02
C LEU A 44 19.68 -4.66 -7.69
N LEU A 45 19.31 -5.35 -6.60
CA LEU A 45 19.42 -4.88 -5.23
C LEU A 45 20.00 -5.98 -4.34
N ALA A 46 20.80 -5.60 -3.36
CA ALA A 46 21.22 -6.54 -2.32
C ALA A 46 19.99 -7.04 -1.52
N PRO A 47 19.96 -8.30 -1.04
CA PRO A 47 18.85 -8.83 -0.25
C PRO A 47 18.46 -7.97 0.97
N GLU A 48 19.43 -7.30 1.56
CA GLU A 48 19.28 -6.43 2.74
C GLU A 48 18.66 -5.07 2.37
N GLN A 49 18.62 -4.73 1.07
CA GLN A 49 18.17 -3.44 0.55
C GLN A 49 16.76 -3.50 -0.07
N ARG A 50 15.91 -4.46 0.30
CA ARG A 50 14.54 -4.60 -0.27
C ARG A 50 13.50 -3.58 0.23
N SER A 51 13.94 -2.55 0.98
CA SER A 51 13.05 -1.54 1.54
C SER A 51 12.30 -0.75 0.45
N ARG A 52 11.09 -0.27 0.77
CA ARG A 52 10.30 0.62 -0.10
C ARG A 52 11.10 1.83 -0.60
N LYS A 53 11.95 2.39 0.25
CA LYS A 53 12.82 3.54 -0.07
C LYS A 53 13.86 3.17 -1.13
N ALA A 54 14.52 2.02 -0.98
CA ALA A 54 15.50 1.53 -1.93
C ALA A 54 14.87 1.16 -3.28
N VAL A 55 13.72 0.47 -3.28
CA VAL A 55 12.97 0.17 -4.51
C VAL A 55 12.57 1.45 -5.25
N ARG A 56 12.07 2.48 -4.53
CA ARG A 56 11.76 3.79 -5.13
C ARG A 56 12.97 4.46 -5.76
N ARG A 57 14.11 4.43 -5.05
CA ARG A 57 15.37 4.97 -5.56
C ARG A 57 15.79 4.24 -6.83
N PHE A 58 15.79 2.90 -6.81
CA PHE A 58 16.17 2.10 -7.96
C PHE A 58 15.42 2.49 -9.24
N PHE A 59 14.08 2.59 -9.17
CA PHE A 59 13.27 2.93 -10.35
C PHE A 59 13.34 4.39 -10.77
N ARG A 60 13.65 5.31 -9.85
CA ARG A 60 13.94 6.70 -10.20
C ARG A 60 15.25 6.78 -10.99
N ASP A 61 16.25 6.01 -10.57
CA ASP A 61 17.57 6.00 -11.19
C ASP A 61 17.57 5.14 -12.48
N ASN A 62 16.64 4.18 -12.63
CA ASN A 62 16.48 3.28 -13.79
C ASN A 62 15.03 3.25 -14.34
N PRO A 63 14.49 4.36 -14.86
CA PRO A 63 13.09 4.44 -15.27
C PRO A 63 12.76 3.53 -16.46
N HIS A 64 13.74 3.25 -17.32
CA HIS A 64 13.58 2.38 -18.50
C HIS A 64 13.26 0.92 -18.14
N MET A 65 13.71 0.44 -16.97
CA MET A 65 13.46 -0.93 -16.50
C MET A 65 12.12 -1.08 -15.78
N ALA A 66 11.44 0.03 -15.44
CA ALA A 66 10.27 0.02 -14.58
C ALA A 66 9.14 -0.85 -15.11
N ARG A 67 8.85 -0.75 -16.41
CA ARG A 67 7.73 -1.48 -17.03
C ARG A 67 7.94 -2.99 -16.97
N GLU A 68 9.12 -3.46 -17.35
CA GLU A 68 9.44 -4.88 -17.40
C GLU A 68 9.41 -5.50 -16.00
N LEU A 69 10.12 -4.89 -15.05
CA LEU A 69 10.23 -5.42 -13.69
C LEU A 69 8.90 -5.36 -12.93
N MET A 70 8.07 -4.33 -13.16
CA MET A 70 6.72 -4.29 -12.58
C MET A 70 5.78 -5.35 -13.18
N ALA A 71 5.97 -5.73 -14.45
CA ALA A 71 5.15 -6.74 -15.10
C ALA A 71 5.42 -8.17 -14.57
N GLU A 72 6.54 -8.39 -13.89
CA GLU A 72 6.82 -9.68 -13.23
C GLU A 72 5.86 -9.96 -12.08
N ASN A 73 5.35 -8.92 -11.40
CA ASN A 73 4.22 -9.09 -10.49
C ASN A 73 2.93 -9.22 -11.30
N ARG A 74 2.56 -10.47 -11.61
CA ARG A 74 1.33 -10.79 -12.36
C ARG A 74 0.04 -10.47 -11.58
N ARG A 75 0.11 -10.16 -10.29
CA ARG A 75 -1.05 -9.73 -9.50
C ARG A 75 -1.44 -8.31 -9.90
N PHE A 76 -2.72 -8.14 -10.25
CA PHE A 76 -3.29 -6.85 -10.58
C PHE A 76 -4.57 -6.62 -9.78
N VAL A 77 -4.67 -5.43 -9.20
CA VAL A 77 -5.79 -4.90 -8.44
C VAL A 77 -6.55 -3.90 -9.31
N PHE A 78 -7.86 -4.07 -9.35
CA PHE A 78 -8.81 -3.17 -9.99
C PHE A 78 -9.47 -2.30 -8.93
N PHE A 79 -9.70 -1.04 -9.27
CA PHE A 79 -10.25 -0.04 -8.37
C PHE A 79 -11.58 0.47 -8.88
N ARG A 80 -12.50 0.77 -7.96
CA ARG A 80 -13.67 1.60 -8.21
C ARG A 80 -13.35 3.02 -7.77
N LEU A 81 -13.79 4.01 -8.54
CA LEU A 81 -13.72 5.41 -8.14
C LEU A 81 -14.86 5.74 -7.17
N ASP A 82 -14.52 6.52 -6.16
CA ASP A 82 -15.44 7.01 -5.13
C ASP A 82 -15.14 8.49 -4.83
N ASP A 83 -16.12 9.17 -4.26
CA ASP A 83 -16.01 10.54 -3.75
C ASP A 83 -15.82 10.57 -2.23
N GLY A 84 -16.10 9.44 -1.55
CA GLY A 84 -15.95 9.30 -0.11
C GLY A 84 -14.53 8.96 0.36
N PRO A 85 -14.30 8.92 1.69
CA PRO A 85 -13.05 8.45 2.27
C PRO A 85 -12.81 6.96 2.00
N PRO A 86 -11.57 6.45 2.18
CA PRO A 86 -11.29 5.02 2.09
C PRO A 86 -12.15 4.20 3.05
N VAL A 87 -12.62 3.05 2.57
CA VAL A 87 -13.50 2.15 3.31
C VAL A 87 -12.74 0.89 3.72
N GLY A 88 -12.86 0.50 4.99
CA GLY A 88 -12.26 -0.71 5.54
C GLY A 88 -13.08 -1.97 5.30
N ALA A 89 -12.60 -3.12 5.80
CA ALA A 89 -13.29 -4.41 5.68
C ALA A 89 -14.70 -4.43 6.31
N LEU A 90 -14.97 -3.55 7.29
CA LEU A 90 -16.29 -3.38 7.91
C LEU A 90 -17.30 -2.61 7.02
N GLY A 91 -16.90 -2.16 5.83
CA GLY A 91 -17.76 -1.36 4.96
C GLY A 91 -18.03 0.06 5.49
N LYS A 92 -17.21 0.53 6.44
CA LYS A 92 -17.29 1.87 7.02
C LYS A 92 -16.05 2.72 6.64
N PRO A 93 -16.21 4.05 6.53
CA PRO A 93 -15.09 4.98 6.44
C PRO A 93 -14.03 4.75 7.50
N LEU A 94 -12.76 4.84 7.11
CA LEU A 94 -11.64 4.81 8.05
C LEU A 94 -11.35 6.22 8.57
N THR A 95 -11.27 6.36 9.89
CA THR A 95 -10.87 7.60 10.56
C THR A 95 -9.40 7.48 10.97
N PRO A 96 -8.52 8.41 10.56
CA PRO A 96 -7.11 8.40 10.93
C PRO A 96 -6.92 8.31 12.45
N PHE A 97 -5.98 7.47 12.89
CA PHE A 97 -5.65 7.23 14.32
C PHE A 97 -6.78 6.67 15.19
N VAL A 98 -7.95 6.37 14.62
CA VAL A 98 -9.10 5.79 15.35
C VAL A 98 -9.47 4.43 14.79
N SER A 99 -9.26 4.21 13.48
CA SER A 99 -9.48 2.92 12.83
C SER A 99 -8.20 2.10 12.77
N VAL A 100 -8.30 0.80 13.06
CA VAL A 100 -7.20 -0.17 12.99
C VAL A 100 -7.63 -1.44 12.26
N ALA A 101 -6.70 -2.08 11.55
CA ALA A 101 -6.93 -3.40 10.97
C ALA A 101 -6.68 -4.48 12.05
N THR A 102 -7.57 -5.46 12.14
CA THR A 102 -7.47 -6.57 13.10
C THR A 102 -7.45 -7.92 12.38
N ASP A 103 -7.04 -8.97 13.09
CA ASP A 103 -7.38 -10.35 12.73
C ASP A 103 -8.80 -10.65 13.24
N PRO A 104 -9.80 -10.85 12.36
CA PRO A 104 -11.17 -11.11 12.78
C PRO A 104 -11.38 -12.37 13.60
N ASN A 105 -10.44 -13.33 13.56
CA ASN A 105 -10.50 -14.55 14.39
C ASN A 105 -10.12 -14.29 15.85
N LEU A 106 -9.37 -13.20 16.11
CA LEU A 106 -8.93 -12.81 17.46
C LEU A 106 -9.72 -11.62 17.99
N LEU A 107 -9.91 -10.59 17.15
CA LEU A 107 -10.61 -9.35 17.46
C LEU A 107 -11.64 -9.08 16.36
N PRO A 108 -12.92 -9.42 16.58
CA PRO A 108 -13.99 -9.23 15.60
C PRO A 108 -14.07 -7.80 15.08
N LEU A 109 -14.48 -7.64 13.82
CA LEU A 109 -14.65 -6.32 13.23
C LEU A 109 -15.70 -5.50 14.01
N GLY A 110 -15.36 -4.24 14.32
CA GLY A 110 -16.21 -3.35 15.12
C GLY A 110 -15.94 -3.39 16.63
N SER A 111 -14.98 -4.19 17.10
CA SER A 111 -14.53 -4.16 18.49
C SER A 111 -14.04 -2.77 18.91
N VAL A 112 -14.29 -2.39 20.16
CA VAL A 112 -13.74 -1.19 20.79
C VAL A 112 -12.39 -1.54 21.41
N LEU A 113 -11.37 -0.73 21.13
CA LEU A 113 -10.00 -0.97 21.55
C LEU A 113 -9.44 0.28 22.22
N ILE A 114 -8.63 0.07 23.27
CA ILE A 114 -7.69 1.05 23.79
C ILE A 114 -6.30 0.51 23.45
N LEU A 115 -5.49 1.31 22.77
CA LEU A 115 -4.15 0.93 22.32
C LEU A 115 -3.16 2.01 22.77
N GLU A 116 -2.09 1.61 23.45
CA GLU A 116 -0.89 2.44 23.61
C GLU A 116 0.17 1.88 22.67
N ALA A 117 0.66 2.69 21.72
CA ALA A 117 1.64 2.24 20.75
C ALA A 117 2.58 3.36 20.32
N GLU A 118 3.81 2.98 19.95
CA GLU A 118 4.72 3.92 19.31
C GLU A 118 4.34 4.10 17.84
N THR A 119 4.06 5.35 17.45
CA THR A 119 3.80 5.69 16.05
C THR A 119 5.11 6.10 15.39
N PRO A 120 5.46 5.55 14.21
CA PRO A 120 6.64 6.02 13.48
C PRO A 120 6.38 7.45 12.96
N ASP A 121 7.24 8.40 13.32
CA ASP A 121 7.35 9.69 12.63
C ASP A 121 7.75 9.46 11.16
N PRO A 122 7.43 10.35 10.21
CA PRO A 122 8.04 10.36 8.87
C PRO A 122 9.57 10.17 8.81
N SER A 123 10.32 10.47 9.89
CA SER A 123 11.76 10.18 10.02
C SER A 123 12.11 8.75 10.49
N GLY A 124 11.11 7.95 10.90
CA GLY A 124 11.26 6.62 11.48
C GLY A 124 11.55 6.60 12.98
N ARG A 125 11.52 7.75 13.66
CA ARG A 125 11.62 7.82 15.13
C ARG A 125 10.23 7.64 15.75
N GLY A 126 10.11 6.73 16.71
CA GLY A 126 8.85 6.51 17.43
C GLY A 126 8.46 7.76 18.23
N THR A 127 7.22 8.20 18.09
CA THR A 127 6.56 9.04 19.10
C THR A 127 5.51 8.21 19.79
N ARG A 128 5.61 8.04 21.11
CA ARG A 128 4.52 7.44 21.91
C ARG A 128 3.28 8.31 21.75
N ARG A 129 2.17 7.67 21.38
CA ARG A 129 0.85 8.30 21.32
C ARG A 129 -0.20 7.34 21.85
#